data_AF-A0A8X7X3Y0-F1
#
_entry.id   AF-A0A8X7X3Y0-F1
#
_cell.length_a   1.000
_cell.length_b   1.000
_cell.length_c   1.000
_cell.angle_alpha   90.00
_cell.angle_beta   90.00
_cell.angle_gamma   90.00
#
_symmetry.space_group_name_H-M   'P 1'
#
loop_
_entity.id
_entity.type
_entity.pdbx_description
1 polymer ?
#
loop_
_entity_poly.entity_id
_entity_poly.type
_entity_poly.pdbx_seq_one_letter_code
_entity_poly.pdbx_strand_id
1 'polypeptide(L)'
;MAPLKFCANISWLFCELPSFTQRLHAAAAAGFRAVEAAWPYDTEVSELQEAKEQAGVEVVLLNTPPGDTKNGDLGLGAVPGRQQEFRDGLDLAVKYAKALNCSRLFKQANSDSTMTVAEFRKKVFDSLLAEYVAVPLAKQGRPSQTAVPDRLTERHFPATYEDKKYKPDCVVCSNR
;
A
#
# COMPACT_ATOMS: atom_id res chain seq x y z
N MET A 1 -16.84 -23.60 -9.85
CA MET A 1 -15.91 -22.45 -9.78
C MET A 1 -15.46 -22.28 -8.35
N ALA A 2 -14.18 -21.99 -8.10
CA ALA A 2 -13.74 -21.61 -6.77
C ALA A 2 -14.35 -20.25 -6.40
N PRO A 3 -14.84 -20.05 -5.16
CA PRO A 3 -15.43 -18.79 -4.74
C PRO A 3 -14.39 -17.65 -4.74
N LEU A 4 -14.82 -16.45 -5.09
CA LEU A 4 -14.00 -15.23 -5.00
C LEU A 4 -13.64 -14.95 -3.53
N LYS A 5 -12.42 -14.46 -3.31
CA LYS A 5 -11.95 -14.02 -2.00
C LYS A 5 -11.85 -12.50 -1.99
N PHE A 6 -12.63 -11.86 -1.14
CA PHE A 6 -12.63 -10.40 -0.98
C PHE A 6 -11.82 -9.99 0.25
N CYS A 7 -11.20 -8.82 0.17
CA CYS A 7 -10.58 -8.17 1.32
C CYS A 7 -11.16 -6.75 1.45
N ALA A 8 -11.38 -6.30 2.68
CA ALA A 8 -11.83 -4.95 2.94
C ALA A 8 -10.63 -4.00 3.04
N ASN A 9 -10.62 -2.94 2.23
CA ASN A 9 -9.68 -1.85 2.43
C ASN A 9 -10.19 -0.95 3.55
N ILE A 10 -9.69 -1.15 4.78
CA ILE A 10 -10.16 -0.45 5.98
C ILE A 10 -9.57 0.97 6.11
N SER A 11 -8.72 1.39 5.17
CA SER A 11 -8.38 2.81 5.03
C SER A 11 -9.52 3.61 4.39
N TRP A 12 -10.36 2.94 3.59
CA TRP A 12 -11.44 3.58 2.82
C TRP A 12 -12.85 3.08 3.15
N LEU A 13 -12.96 1.92 3.79
CA LEU A 13 -14.21 1.42 4.35
C LEU A 13 -14.22 1.63 5.87
N PHE A 14 -15.42 1.72 6.43
CA PHE A 14 -15.65 1.89 7.87
C PHE A 14 -15.06 3.19 8.44
N CYS A 15 -15.00 4.24 7.63
CA CYS A 15 -14.42 5.54 8.00
C CYS A 15 -15.22 6.29 9.06
N GLU A 16 -16.45 5.87 9.33
CA GLU A 16 -17.24 6.30 10.49
C GLU A 16 -16.62 5.90 11.84
N LEU A 17 -15.68 4.94 11.83
CA LEU A 17 -14.91 4.53 13.00
C LEU A 17 -13.51 5.18 12.96
N PRO A 18 -13.09 5.89 14.02
CA PRO A 18 -11.84 6.65 14.01
C PRO A 18 -10.58 5.77 13.99
N SER A 19 -10.57 4.64 14.72
CA SER A 19 -9.36 3.81 14.85
C SER A 19 -9.34 2.62 13.88
N PHE A 20 -8.15 2.22 13.45
CA PHE A 20 -7.98 0.99 12.65
C PHE A 20 -8.44 -0.26 13.42
N THR A 21 -8.24 -0.30 14.74
CA THR A 21 -8.69 -1.40 15.60
C THR A 21 -10.21 -1.61 15.50
N GLN A 22 -11.00 -0.53 15.60
CA GLN A 22 -12.46 -0.60 15.44
C GLN A 22 -12.85 -1.05 14.03
N ARG A 23 -12.15 -0.58 13.00
CA ARG A 23 -12.42 -0.98 11.61
C ARG A 23 -12.11 -2.45 11.34
N LEU A 24 -11.14 -3.06 12.02
CA LEU A 24 -10.90 -4.51 11.95
C LEU A 24 -12.13 -5.29 12.41
N HIS A 25 -12.71 -4.91 13.55
CA HIS A 25 -13.92 -5.53 14.07
C HIS A 25 -15.12 -5.31 13.14
N ALA A 26 -15.28 -4.11 12.58
CA ALA A 26 -16.35 -3.81 11.63
C ALA A 26 -16.24 -4.63 10.35
N ALA A 27 -15.03 -4.80 9.80
CA ALA A 27 -14.79 -5.66 8.65
C ALA A 27 -15.17 -7.12 8.95
N ALA A 28 -14.78 -7.64 10.12
CA ALA A 28 -15.15 -8.98 10.56
C ALA A 28 -16.68 -9.14 10.68
N ALA A 29 -17.36 -8.17 11.31
CA ALA A 29 -18.80 -8.16 11.47
C ALA A 29 -19.55 -8.11 10.12
N ALA A 30 -18.97 -7.43 9.13
CA ALA A 30 -19.47 -7.40 7.75
C ALA A 30 -19.18 -8.68 6.95
N GLY A 31 -18.52 -9.67 7.55
CA GLY A 31 -18.22 -10.97 6.94
C GLY A 31 -16.91 -11.05 6.17
N PHE A 32 -16.07 -10.01 6.21
CA PHE A 32 -14.73 -10.08 5.62
C PHE A 32 -13.82 -10.94 6.48
N ARG A 33 -13.04 -11.80 5.83
CA ARG A 33 -11.98 -12.60 6.49
C ARG A 33 -10.59 -12.03 6.30
N ALA A 34 -10.47 -11.01 5.46
CA ALA A 34 -9.20 -10.37 5.12
C ALA A 34 -9.37 -8.86 5.02
N VAL A 35 -8.34 -8.12 5.40
CA VAL A 35 -8.28 -6.67 5.36
C VAL A 35 -6.95 -6.18 4.78
N GLU A 36 -7.00 -5.03 4.13
CA GLU A 36 -5.80 -4.26 3.78
C GLU A 36 -5.89 -2.85 4.40
N ALA A 37 -4.74 -2.30 4.75
CA ALA A 37 -4.63 -0.96 5.30
C ALA A 37 -3.45 -0.22 4.66
N ALA A 38 -3.65 1.03 4.27
CA ALA A 38 -2.58 1.86 3.73
C ALA A 38 -1.51 2.12 4.80
N TRP A 39 -1.84 2.89 5.83
CA TRP A 39 -0.86 3.40 6.79
C TRP A 39 -1.37 3.27 8.24
N PRO A 40 -1.20 2.11 8.88
CA PRO A 40 -1.69 1.90 10.25
C PRO A 40 -0.71 2.41 11.33
N TYR A 41 0.26 3.25 10.95
CA TYR A 41 1.44 3.57 11.78
C TYR A 41 1.16 4.53 12.94
N ASP A 42 0.02 5.21 12.94
CA ASP A 42 -0.44 6.04 14.06
C ASP A 42 -1.05 5.19 15.19
N THR A 43 -1.22 3.89 14.99
CA THR A 43 -1.70 2.94 16.00
C THR A 43 -0.55 2.03 16.42
N GLU A 44 -0.43 1.80 17.73
CA GLU A 44 0.57 0.88 18.26
C GLU A 44 0.40 -0.52 17.68
N VAL A 45 1.52 -1.15 17.32
CA VAL A 45 1.50 -2.44 16.62
C VAL A 45 0.87 -3.55 17.47
N SER A 46 1.04 -3.50 18.79
CA SER A 46 0.44 -4.45 19.74
C SER A 46 -1.07 -4.32 19.78
N GLU A 47 -1.60 -3.10 19.78
CA GLU A 47 -3.06 -2.87 19.78
C GLU A 47 -3.71 -3.39 18.49
N LEU A 48 -3.04 -3.17 17.35
CA LEU A 48 -3.49 -3.73 16.07
C LEU A 48 -3.43 -5.26 16.06
N GLN A 49 -2.38 -5.85 16.65
CA GLN A 49 -2.24 -7.29 16.73
C GLN A 49 -3.37 -7.90 17.57
N GLU A 50 -3.62 -7.36 18.76
CA GLU A 50 -4.70 -7.79 19.65
C GLU A 50 -6.06 -7.65 18.97
N ALA A 51 -6.35 -6.50 18.37
CA ALA A 51 -7.63 -6.27 17.68
C ALA A 51 -7.81 -7.20 16.47
N LYS A 52 -6.75 -7.45 15.70
CA LYS A 52 -6.77 -8.41 14.59
C LYS A 52 -7.08 -9.83 15.09
N GLU A 53 -6.44 -10.25 16.17
CA GLU A 53 -6.64 -11.58 16.76
C GLU A 53 -8.07 -11.74 17.31
N GLN A 54 -8.57 -10.73 18.01
CA GLN A 54 -9.95 -10.71 18.54
C GLN A 54 -11.00 -10.67 17.42
N ALA A 55 -10.76 -9.90 16.35
CA ALA A 55 -11.66 -9.82 15.20
C ALA A 55 -11.59 -11.07 14.30
N GLY A 56 -10.51 -11.86 14.39
CA GLY A 56 -10.32 -13.07 13.58
C GLY A 56 -10.09 -12.80 12.10
N VAL A 57 -9.47 -11.67 11.74
CA VAL A 57 -9.21 -11.27 10.34
C VAL A 57 -7.74 -11.41 9.96
N GLU A 58 -7.47 -11.71 8.69
CA GLU A 58 -6.12 -11.70 8.11
C GLU A 58 -5.78 -10.30 7.60
N VAL A 59 -4.62 -9.75 7.99
CA VAL A 59 -4.08 -8.53 7.36
C VAL A 59 -3.27 -8.96 6.14
N VAL A 60 -3.74 -8.58 4.95
CA VAL A 60 -3.24 -9.15 3.68
C VAL A 60 -2.36 -8.22 2.87
N LEU A 61 -2.36 -6.92 3.18
CA LEU A 61 -1.52 -5.91 2.54
C LEU A 61 -1.38 -4.68 3.44
N LEU A 62 -0.14 -4.17 3.57
CA LEU A 62 0.16 -2.85 4.14
C LEU A 62 0.99 -2.03 3.15
N ASN A 63 0.90 -0.69 3.19
CA ASN A 63 1.77 0.17 2.39
C ASN A 63 2.92 0.70 3.24
N THR A 64 4.11 0.92 2.65
CA THR A 64 5.16 1.69 3.33
C THR A 64 4.66 3.09 3.69
N PRO A 65 5.20 3.74 4.76
CA PRO A 65 4.86 5.11 5.09
C PRO A 65 4.91 6.03 3.88
N PRO A 66 3.94 6.95 3.73
CA PRO A 66 3.84 7.80 2.56
C PRO A 66 4.88 8.92 2.54
N GLY A 67 5.51 9.24 3.67
CA GLY A 67 6.23 10.50 3.89
C GLY A 67 5.30 11.53 4.54
N ASP A 68 5.54 12.80 4.26
CA ASP A 68 4.70 13.92 4.71
C ASP A 68 3.54 14.15 3.73
N THR A 69 2.40 13.52 4.02
CA THR A 69 1.18 13.68 3.21
C THR A 69 0.62 15.10 3.24
N LYS A 70 0.91 15.91 4.28
CA LYS A 70 0.47 17.31 4.33
C LYS A 70 1.23 18.17 3.32
N ASN A 71 2.47 17.80 3.04
CA ASN A 71 3.30 18.42 2.01
C ASN A 71 3.24 17.70 0.65
N GLY A 72 2.29 16.77 0.48
CA GLY A 72 1.99 16.13 -0.80
C GLY A 72 2.74 14.83 -1.09
N ASP A 73 3.47 14.28 -0.12
CA ASP A 73 4.12 12.98 -0.30
C ASP A 73 3.07 11.85 -0.40
N LEU A 74 3.30 10.92 -1.32
CA LEU A 74 2.48 9.72 -1.54
C LEU A 74 3.36 8.47 -1.76
N GLY A 75 4.55 8.47 -1.15
CA GLY A 75 5.55 7.42 -1.29
C GLY A 75 6.94 7.97 -1.59
N LEU A 76 7.94 7.41 -0.92
CA LEU A 76 9.33 7.87 -1.01
C LEU A 76 10.22 7.00 -1.91
N GLY A 77 9.68 5.90 -2.44
CA GLY A 77 10.44 4.90 -3.17
C GLY A 77 11.14 5.40 -4.44
N ALA A 78 10.86 6.60 -4.96
CA ALA A 78 11.60 7.17 -6.09
C ALA A 78 12.03 8.63 -5.87
N VAL A 79 11.94 9.13 -4.64
CA VAL A 79 12.26 10.53 -4.33
C VAL A 79 13.77 10.69 -4.10
N PRO A 80 14.48 11.47 -4.95
CA PRO A 80 15.92 11.65 -4.81
C PRO A 80 16.28 12.30 -3.46
N GLY A 81 17.30 11.79 -2.78
CA GLY A 81 17.80 12.34 -1.52
C GLY A 81 17.05 11.87 -0.27
N ARG A 82 15.96 11.11 -0.42
CA ARG A 82 15.15 10.59 0.71
C ARG A 82 15.24 9.06 0.86
N GLN A 83 16.31 8.45 0.36
CA GLN A 83 16.51 7.00 0.41
C GLN A 83 16.58 6.47 1.84
N GLN A 84 17.26 7.19 2.74
CA GLN A 84 17.34 6.77 4.15
C GLN A 84 15.96 6.80 4.82
N GLU A 85 15.17 7.84 4.59
CA GLU A 85 13.81 7.93 5.12
C GLU A 85 12.90 6.81 4.57
N PHE A 86 13.04 6.47 3.29
CA PHE A 86 12.36 5.32 2.72
C PHE A 86 12.78 4.00 3.40
N ARG A 87 14.07 3.80 3.67
CA ARG A 87 14.58 2.61 4.38
C ARG A 87 14.04 2.51 5.80
N ASP A 88 14.06 3.60 6.55
CA ASP A 88 13.53 3.65 7.91
C ASP A 88 12.01 3.34 7.92
N GLY A 89 11.27 3.91 6.96
CA GLY A 89 9.85 3.62 6.76
C GLY A 89 9.58 2.17 6.34
N LEU A 90 10.45 1.58 5.51
CA LEU A 90 10.36 0.18 5.13
C LEU A 90 10.61 -0.74 6.33
N ASP A 91 11.60 -0.45 7.17
CA ASP A 91 11.87 -1.21 8.40
C ASP A 91 10.68 -1.15 9.36
N LEU A 92 10.03 0.02 9.48
CA LEU A 92 8.77 0.16 10.22
C LEU A 92 7.65 -0.69 9.63
N ALA A 93 7.46 -0.65 8.31
CA ALA A 93 6.47 -1.47 7.61
C ALA A 93 6.72 -2.98 7.82
N VAL A 94 7.98 -3.40 7.80
CA VAL A 94 8.39 -4.80 8.06
C VAL A 94 8.12 -5.19 9.52
N LYS A 95 8.36 -4.31 10.49
CA LYS A 95 8.01 -4.53 11.90
C LYS A 95 6.51 -4.81 12.05
N TYR A 96 5.66 -3.97 11.43
CA TYR A 96 4.21 -4.13 11.47
C TYR A 96 3.77 -5.39 10.73
N ALA A 97 4.33 -5.66 9.55
CA ALA A 97 3.99 -6.86 8.78
C ALA A 97 4.30 -8.14 9.56
N LYS A 98 5.45 -8.20 10.26
CA LYS A 98 5.80 -9.34 11.11
C LYS A 98 4.80 -9.54 12.26
N ALA A 99 4.50 -8.48 13.00
CA ALA A 99 3.58 -8.56 14.13
C ALA A 99 2.15 -8.94 13.69
N LEU A 100 1.69 -8.42 12.55
CA LEU A 100 0.34 -8.68 12.04
C LEU A 100 0.25 -9.97 11.21
N ASN A 101 1.35 -10.68 11.01
CA ASN A 101 1.46 -11.81 10.07
C ASN A 101 1.00 -11.43 8.64
N CYS A 102 1.30 -10.21 8.21
CA CYS A 102 0.99 -9.73 6.87
C CYS A 102 2.06 -10.21 5.87
N SER A 103 1.60 -10.86 4.80
CA SER A 103 2.49 -11.46 3.80
C SER A 103 2.90 -10.52 2.67
N ARG A 104 2.36 -9.31 2.60
CA ARG A 104 2.60 -8.36 1.49
C ARG A 104 2.76 -6.93 1.98
N LEU A 105 3.78 -6.27 1.42
CA LEU A 105 3.99 -4.84 1.54
C LEU A 105 3.93 -4.19 0.16
N PHE A 106 3.17 -3.10 0.04
CA PHE A 106 3.23 -2.22 -1.11
C PHE A 106 4.25 -1.11 -0.86
N LYS A 107 5.38 -1.17 -1.57
CA LYS A 107 6.42 -0.15 -1.53
C LYS A 107 5.95 1.04 -2.36
N GLN A 108 5.45 2.08 -1.70
CA GLN A 108 4.97 3.27 -2.40
C GLN A 108 6.14 4.08 -2.93
N ALA A 109 6.07 4.43 -4.20
CA ALA A 109 7.02 5.31 -4.86
C ALA A 109 6.26 6.48 -5.47
N ASN A 110 6.71 7.69 -5.20
CA ASN A 110 6.25 8.88 -5.89
C ASN A 110 7.44 9.62 -6.50
N SER A 111 7.16 10.47 -7.48
CA SER A 111 8.12 11.36 -8.10
C SER A 111 7.91 12.79 -7.64
N ASP A 112 8.95 13.61 -7.69
CA ASP A 112 8.73 15.05 -7.79
C ASP A 112 8.13 15.41 -9.17
N SER A 113 7.61 16.63 -9.31
CA SER A 113 6.98 17.11 -10.55
C SER A 113 7.96 17.33 -11.71
N THR A 114 9.28 17.20 -11.48
CA THR A 114 10.32 17.52 -12.46
C THR A 114 10.90 16.28 -13.14
N MET A 115 10.62 15.09 -12.60
CA MET A 115 11.16 13.83 -13.10
C MET A 115 10.37 13.27 -14.29
N THR A 116 11.07 12.79 -15.32
CA THR A 116 10.42 12.09 -16.43
C THR A 116 9.95 10.69 -16.04
N VAL A 117 8.98 10.14 -16.77
CA VAL A 117 8.52 8.75 -16.57
C VAL A 117 9.66 7.74 -16.66
N ALA A 118 10.58 7.91 -17.62
CA ALA A 118 11.71 7.00 -17.81
C ALA A 118 12.67 7.03 -16.60
N GLU A 119 12.95 8.22 -16.07
CA GLU A 119 13.77 8.38 -14.86
C GLU A 119 13.08 7.83 -13.63
N PHE A 120 11.77 8.05 -13.47
CA PHE A 120 10.99 7.46 -12.38
C PHE A 120 11.07 5.94 -12.41
N ARG A 121 10.82 5.31 -13.58
CA ARG A 121 10.92 3.85 -13.73
C ARG A 121 12.31 3.37 -13.33
N LYS A 122 13.36 3.98 -13.88
CA LYS A 122 14.75 3.63 -13.55
C LYS A 122 15.03 3.74 -12.05
N LYS A 123 14.65 4.86 -11.42
CA LYS A 123 14.85 5.06 -9.99
C LYS A 123 14.08 4.07 -9.13
N VAL A 124 12.82 3.77 -9.46
CA VAL A 124 12.03 2.73 -8.79
C VAL A 124 12.74 1.38 -8.88
N PHE A 125 13.27 1.02 -10.04
CA PHE A 125 14.04 -0.21 -10.19
C PHE A 125 15.31 -0.19 -9.33
N ASP A 126 16.09 0.88 -9.40
CA ASP A 126 17.35 1.03 -8.66
C ASP A 126 17.12 1.04 -7.13
N SER A 127 16.12 1.78 -6.64
CA SER A 127 15.83 1.94 -5.21
C SER A 127 15.11 0.73 -4.61
N LEU A 128 14.17 0.11 -5.33
CA LEU A 128 13.31 -0.95 -4.77
C LEU A 128 13.93 -2.34 -4.92
N LEU A 129 14.80 -2.57 -5.91
CA LEU A 129 15.43 -3.87 -6.17
C LEU A 129 16.86 -3.98 -5.62
N ALA A 130 17.66 -2.91 -5.62
CA ALA A 130 19.07 -3.03 -5.26
C ALA A 130 19.31 -3.19 -3.74
N GLU A 131 18.41 -2.71 -2.89
CA GLU A 131 18.72 -2.51 -1.47
C GLU A 131 18.02 -3.46 -0.49
N TYR A 132 16.94 -4.16 -0.87
CA TYR A 132 16.24 -5.09 0.02
C TYR A 132 15.77 -6.34 -0.72
N VAL A 133 16.65 -7.36 -0.71
CA VAL A 133 16.29 -8.76 -0.96
C VAL A 133 15.18 -9.14 0.01
N ALA A 134 14.13 -9.78 -0.53
CA ALA A 134 12.98 -10.32 0.16
C ALA A 134 13.25 -10.60 1.65
N VAL A 135 12.63 -9.81 2.54
CA VAL A 135 12.40 -10.28 3.91
C VAL A 135 11.78 -11.67 3.75
N PRO A 136 12.33 -12.73 4.36
CA PRO A 136 11.67 -14.03 4.38
C PRO A 136 10.42 -13.88 5.25
N LEU A 137 9.38 -13.23 4.73
CA LEU A 137 8.03 -13.44 5.18
C LEU A 137 7.81 -14.93 4.98
N ALA A 138 7.45 -15.63 6.06
CA ALA A 138 7.36 -17.08 6.10
C ALA A 138 6.81 -17.62 4.77
N LYS A 139 7.40 -18.70 4.25
CA LYS A 139 7.15 -19.35 2.94
C LYS A 139 5.68 -19.71 2.62
N GLN A 140 4.71 -19.20 3.38
CA GLN A 140 3.27 -19.35 3.19
C GLN A 140 2.63 -18.20 2.38
N GLY A 141 3.32 -17.06 2.22
CA GLY A 141 2.94 -16.05 1.24
C GLY A 141 3.64 -16.31 -0.08
N ARG A 142 2.91 -16.53 -1.18
CA ARG A 142 3.53 -16.46 -2.52
C ARG A 142 4.11 -15.04 -2.65
N PRO A 143 5.42 -14.87 -2.89
CA PRO A 143 5.90 -13.64 -3.50
C PRO A 143 5.00 -13.37 -4.70
N SER A 144 4.62 -12.12 -4.96
CA SER A 144 3.98 -11.77 -6.23
C SER A 144 4.90 -12.29 -7.35
N GLN A 145 4.57 -13.46 -7.91
CA GLN A 145 5.21 -14.04 -9.09
C GLN A 145 4.76 -13.30 -10.36
N THR A 146 3.95 -12.26 -10.20
CA THR A 146 3.73 -11.27 -11.24
C THR A 146 5.10 -10.69 -11.57
N ALA A 147 5.66 -11.12 -12.70
CA ALA A 147 6.65 -10.31 -13.41
C ALA A 147 6.14 -8.87 -13.36
N VAL A 148 6.98 -7.94 -12.90
CA VAL A 148 6.61 -6.53 -12.81
C VAL A 148 5.98 -6.17 -14.16
N PRO A 149 4.66 -5.92 -14.23
CA PRO A 149 4.09 -5.57 -15.51
C PRO A 149 4.76 -4.29 -15.97
N ASP A 150 5.01 -4.14 -17.27
CA ASP A 150 5.46 -2.87 -17.89
C ASP A 150 4.55 -1.67 -17.51
N ARG A 151 3.37 -1.96 -16.93
CA ARG A 151 2.49 -1.03 -16.24
C ARG A 151 2.87 -0.86 -14.77
N LEU A 152 3.81 0.04 -14.52
CA LEU A 152 3.59 1.01 -13.44
C LEU A 152 2.33 1.79 -13.81
N THR A 153 1.27 1.71 -13.01
CA THR A 153 0.07 2.51 -13.26
C THR A 153 0.46 3.99 -13.21
N GLU A 154 0.07 4.79 -14.20
CA GLU A 154 0.42 6.22 -14.34
C GLU A 154 -0.25 7.12 -13.29
N ARG A 155 -0.53 6.59 -12.10
CA ARG A 155 -1.09 7.36 -10.97
C ARG A 155 -0.06 8.26 -10.28
N HIS A 156 1.21 8.15 -10.65
CA HIS A 156 2.34 8.84 -10.01
C HIS A 156 2.56 10.27 -10.53
N PHE A 157 1.89 10.65 -11.62
CA PHE A 157 1.99 11.96 -12.23
C PHE A 157 0.60 12.61 -12.25
N PRO A 158 0.21 13.35 -11.21
CA PRO A 158 -1.12 13.96 -11.14
C PRO A 158 -1.43 14.90 -12.31
N ALA A 159 -0.40 15.48 -12.95
CA ALA A 159 -0.55 16.36 -14.12
C ALA A 159 -0.86 15.63 -15.44
N THR A 160 -0.65 14.31 -15.54
CA THR A 160 -0.84 13.55 -16.80
C THR A 160 -2.08 12.68 -16.81
N TYR A 161 -2.96 12.77 -15.80
CA TYR A 161 -4.23 12.03 -15.78
C TYR A 161 -5.30 12.63 -16.73
N GLU A 162 -4.86 13.22 -17.84
CA GLU A 162 -5.67 13.74 -18.94
C GLU A 162 -5.42 12.98 -20.25
N ASP A 163 -4.89 11.75 -20.20
CA ASP A 163 -4.81 10.94 -21.40
C ASP A 163 -6.22 10.46 -21.83
N LYS A 164 -6.78 11.16 -22.82
CA LYS A 164 -8.08 10.86 -23.45
C LYS A 164 -8.18 9.44 -23.99
N LYS A 165 -7.06 8.76 -24.24
CA LYS A 165 -7.01 7.35 -24.68
C LYS A 165 -7.59 6.38 -23.65
N TYR A 166 -7.54 6.71 -22.36
CA TYR A 166 -7.97 5.82 -21.27
C TYR A 166 -9.31 6.23 -20.61
N LYS A 167 -9.97 7.29 -21.11
CA LYS A 167 -11.33 7.68 -20.73
C LYS A 167 -12.16 8.23 -21.91
N PRO A 168 -12.50 7.43 -22.93
CA PRO A 168 -13.53 7.85 -23.87
C PRO A 168 -14.93 7.91 -23.20
N ASP A 169 -15.24 7.01 -22.25
CA ASP A 169 -16.62 6.81 -21.75
C ASP A 169 -16.77 6.68 -20.21
N CYS A 170 -15.89 7.29 -19.41
CA CYS A 170 -15.98 7.16 -17.94
C CYS A 170 -17.06 8.09 -17.34
N VAL A 171 -18.27 7.56 -17.16
CA VAL A 171 -19.48 8.25 -16.60
C VAL A 171 -19.25 8.88 -15.21
N VAL A 172 -18.33 8.33 -14.41
CA VAL A 172 -18.02 8.86 -13.06
C VAL A 172 -17.24 10.18 -13.12
N CYS A 173 -16.49 10.41 -14.20
CA CYS A 173 -15.65 11.61 -14.35
C CYS A 173 -16.37 12.75 -15.05
N SER A 174 -17.46 12.48 -15.76
CA SER A 174 -18.28 13.50 -16.45
C SER A 174 -19.22 14.28 -15.52
N ASN A 175 -19.36 13.86 -14.26
CA ASN A 175 -20.21 14.51 -13.25
C ASN A 175 -19.40 15.16 -12.10
N ARG A 176 -18.13 15.52 -12.34
CA ARG A 176 -17.37 16.40 -11.46
C ARG A 176 -17.07 17.72 -12.15
#